data_AF-A0AAD5HVX1-F1
#
_entry.id   AF-A0AAD5HVX1-F1
#
_cell.length_a   1.000
_cell.length_b   1.000
_cell.length_c   1.000
_cell.angle_alpha   90.00
_cell.angle_beta   90.00
_cell.angle_gamma   90.00
#
_symmetry.space_group_name_H-M   'P 1'
#
loop_
_entity.id
_entity.type
_entity.pdbx_description
1 polymer ?
#
loop_
_entity_poly.entity_id
_entity_poly.type
_entity_poly.pdbx_seq_one_letter_code
_entity_poly.pdbx_strand_id
1 'polypeptide(L)'
;MADLEGRLERLRLVLGQEVKMVERKKDAEKEEDVSQVESGNDRCVLDDDWSNHRPSTGQDRDHTTSVAEDVAREKMKNKAFDCSDFHVGEPVNDPAFEFCPFKIVLTYPERFIGKMNRPKAKPFFAQPLADRVWDFFYLHDPDEPTRDPYLLVPTAQFQDFLDNINLELGISLKIPLGVNTERFYMRFNDLDTPRPRYLRRSEDETSLDIRPWPTINDDDVNLYETAEKGKRAEWRDKLKLVKTGFIPKQRNSFKALFNKRNRDLMLKHTQEYLGLVGNPEGHDVVFICVDVEAIERPPNPVSEIGFAILDTRDIHGIAAGECGSGWWPKIKCHHLRIREYAGLRNYRYVKGCPNAFNFGKSTFPTKAKTKDAILAILNPYLKDSRNIAIVGHDINQDIKYLKSLGIDIEAVTHAYPPVDTKDIHQSWTNSNNGRGLGSVLLELGIASQNLHNAGNDAYYTLCAMIGIAIEGTKSEEEKSDMNKVE
;
A
#
# COMPACT_ATOMS: atom_id res chain seq x y z
N MET A 1 40.47 -31.55 -4.58
CA MET A 1 40.78 -32.12 -3.25
C MET A 1 41.67 -31.17 -2.45
N ALA A 2 42.89 -30.83 -2.90
CA ALA A 2 43.81 -29.95 -2.16
C ALA A 2 43.29 -28.52 -1.86
N ASP A 3 42.49 -27.90 -2.73
CA ASP A 3 41.88 -26.57 -2.48
C ASP A 3 40.73 -26.63 -1.45
N LEU A 4 40.10 -27.79 -1.30
CA LEU A 4 38.95 -27.97 -0.42
C LEU A 4 39.38 -28.11 1.03
N GLU A 5 40.46 -28.85 1.28
CA GLU A 5 41.07 -29.00 2.62
C GLU A 5 41.60 -27.66 3.13
N GLY A 6 42.26 -26.86 2.28
CA GLY A 6 42.73 -25.52 2.67
C GLY A 6 41.60 -24.52 2.98
N ARG A 7 40.39 -24.74 2.47
CA ARG A 7 39.21 -23.93 2.81
C ARG A 7 38.53 -24.41 4.08
N LEU A 8 38.51 -25.73 4.33
CA LEU A 8 38.01 -26.32 5.57
C LEU A 8 38.87 -25.93 6.78
N GLU A 9 40.19 -25.87 6.62
CA GLU A 9 41.11 -25.51 7.71
C GLU A 9 40.95 -24.04 8.12
N ARG A 10 40.76 -23.14 7.14
CA ARG A 10 40.43 -21.73 7.41
C ARG A 10 39.08 -21.57 8.10
N LEU A 11 38.08 -22.38 7.72
CA LEU A 11 36.77 -22.40 8.38
C LEU A 11 36.85 -22.91 9.83
N ARG A 12 37.68 -23.93 10.12
CA ARG A 12 37.93 -24.40 11.48
C ARG A 12 38.58 -23.32 12.35
N LEU A 13 39.57 -22.61 11.82
CA LEU A 13 40.27 -21.51 12.51
C LEU A 13 39.32 -20.34 12.87
N VAL A 14 38.35 -20.04 12.01
CA VAL A 14 37.39 -18.94 12.23
C VAL A 14 36.26 -19.35 13.18
N LEU A 15 35.80 -20.60 13.12
CA LEU A 15 34.61 -21.05 13.85
C LEU A 15 34.92 -21.71 15.21
N GLY A 16 36.18 -22.07 15.48
CA GLY A 16 36.59 -22.68 16.75
C GLY A 16 35.94 -24.04 17.03
N GLN A 17 35.36 -24.69 16.01
CA GLN A 17 34.64 -25.95 16.11
C GLN A 17 34.95 -26.86 14.91
N GLU A 18 34.79 -28.17 15.11
CA GLU A 18 35.13 -29.17 14.10
C GLU A 18 34.05 -29.26 13.02
N VAL A 19 34.34 -28.81 11.79
CA VAL A 19 33.43 -28.89 10.64
C VAL A 19 33.65 -30.20 9.88
N LYS A 20 32.58 -30.97 9.64
CA LYS A 20 32.58 -32.17 8.78
C LYS A 20 31.64 -31.97 7.59
N MET A 21 32.07 -32.42 6.42
CA MET A 21 31.24 -32.43 5.21
C MET A 21 30.28 -33.62 5.25
N VAL A 22 29.00 -33.38 4.98
CA VAL A 22 27.98 -34.42 4.80
C VAL A 22 27.62 -34.47 3.32
N GLU A 23 27.97 -35.55 2.63
CA GLU A 23 27.55 -35.77 1.25
C GLU A 23 26.06 -36.18 1.21
N ARG A 24 25.23 -35.39 0.52
CA ARG A 24 23.85 -35.76 0.21
C ARG A 24 23.83 -36.62 -1.05
N LYS A 25 23.30 -37.84 -0.92
CA LYS A 25 22.98 -38.71 -2.06
C LYS A 25 21.92 -38.03 -2.95
N LYS A 26 22.13 -38.10 -4.26
CA LYS A 26 21.16 -37.72 -5.30
C LYS A 26 20.13 -38.83 -5.42
N ASP A 27 18.86 -38.51 -5.19
CA ASP A 27 17.75 -39.33 -5.65
C ASP A 27 17.21 -38.75 -6.97
N ALA A 28 16.99 -39.65 -7.92
CA ALA A 28 16.67 -39.40 -9.31
C ALA A 28 15.15 -39.25 -9.54
N GLU A 29 14.84 -38.40 -10.53
CA GLU A 29 13.71 -38.41 -11.47
C GLU A 29 12.27 -38.62 -10.96
N LYS A 30 11.40 -37.66 -11.32
CA LYS A 30 10.25 -37.92 -12.20
C LYS A 30 9.78 -36.63 -12.87
N GLU A 31 9.82 -36.63 -14.19
CA GLU A 31 9.10 -35.71 -15.08
C GLU A 31 7.59 -36.00 -14.97
N GLU A 32 6.78 -34.97 -14.77
CA GLU A 32 5.39 -34.94 -15.25
C GLU A 32 5.09 -33.53 -15.78
N ASP A 33 4.50 -33.54 -16.97
CA ASP A 33 4.19 -32.42 -17.84
C ASP A 33 2.70 -32.03 -17.71
N VAL A 34 2.40 -30.80 -18.14
CA VAL A 34 1.10 -30.25 -18.57
C VAL A 34 0.11 -29.71 -17.52
N SER A 35 0.02 -28.37 -17.55
CA SER A 35 -1.18 -27.52 -17.39
C SER A 35 -1.86 -27.44 -16.02
N GLN A 36 -1.84 -26.26 -15.43
CA GLN A 36 -3.02 -25.38 -15.31
C GLN A 36 -2.65 -24.01 -14.73
N VAL A 37 -3.40 -23.02 -15.20
CA VAL A 37 -3.28 -21.60 -14.95
C VAL A 37 -3.85 -21.26 -13.59
N GLU A 38 -3.10 -20.58 -12.72
CA GLU A 38 -3.68 -19.67 -11.72
C GLU A 38 -2.84 -18.40 -11.58
N SER A 39 -3.52 -17.26 -11.71
CA SER A 39 -2.95 -15.93 -11.73
C SER A 39 -2.52 -15.52 -10.30
N GLY A 40 -1.22 -15.48 -10.04
CA GLY A 40 -0.64 -15.01 -8.79
C GLY A 40 -0.64 -13.49 -8.71
N ASN A 41 -1.40 -12.96 -7.77
CA ASN A 41 -1.61 -11.55 -7.52
C ASN A 41 -0.40 -10.96 -6.76
N ASP A 42 0.59 -10.40 -7.47
CA ASP A 42 1.75 -9.75 -6.87
C ASP A 42 1.34 -8.43 -6.19
N ARG A 43 1.27 -8.46 -4.85
CA ARG A 43 1.22 -7.28 -4.01
C ARG A 43 2.41 -7.28 -3.06
N CYS A 44 3.33 -6.36 -3.34
CA CYS A 44 4.41 -5.94 -2.46
C CYS A 44 3.86 -5.64 -1.06
N VAL A 45 4.34 -6.38 -0.06
CA VAL A 45 4.15 -6.08 1.37
C VAL A 45 5.43 -5.40 1.84
N LEU A 46 5.30 -4.13 2.21
CA LEU A 46 6.29 -3.41 3.01
C LEU A 46 6.17 -3.91 4.45
N ASP A 47 7.20 -4.59 4.95
CA ASP A 47 7.36 -4.90 6.37
C ASP A 47 8.44 -3.97 6.94
N ASP A 48 8.01 -3.06 7.81
CA ASP A 48 8.88 -2.27 8.67
C ASP A 48 9.30 -3.10 9.89
N ASP A 49 10.59 -3.41 9.90
CA ASP A 49 11.55 -3.53 11.01
C ASP A 49 11.03 -3.93 12.42
N TRP A 50 11.28 -5.20 12.80
CA TRP A 50 11.29 -5.65 14.19
C TRP A 50 12.72 -6.00 14.62
N SER A 51 13.24 -5.22 15.56
CA SER A 51 14.54 -5.44 16.17
C SER A 51 14.57 -6.68 17.07
N ASN A 52 15.42 -7.63 16.66
CA ASN A 52 16.07 -8.71 17.41
C ASN A 52 15.81 -8.84 18.92
N HIS A 53 15.27 -10.00 19.34
CA HIS A 53 15.87 -10.81 20.41
C HIS A 53 15.76 -12.31 20.10
N ARG A 54 16.83 -13.05 20.41
CA ARG A 54 17.11 -14.45 20.02
C ARG A 54 16.11 -15.46 20.60
N PRO A 55 15.90 -16.61 19.93
CA PRO A 55 15.05 -17.68 20.42
C PRO A 55 15.77 -18.53 21.47
N SER A 56 15.10 -18.79 22.60
CA SER A 56 15.47 -19.89 23.50
C SER A 56 14.80 -21.17 23.01
N THR A 57 15.60 -22.23 23.06
CA THR A 57 15.34 -23.61 22.67
C THR A 57 14.05 -24.20 23.25
N GLY A 58 13.40 -25.05 22.45
CA GLY A 58 12.17 -25.73 22.81
C GLY A 58 12.33 -26.73 23.95
N GLN A 59 11.21 -26.96 24.63
CA GLN A 59 10.90 -28.17 25.37
C GLN A 59 9.39 -28.36 25.33
N ASP A 60 8.98 -29.53 24.86
CA ASP A 60 7.63 -30.07 24.96
C ASP A 60 7.05 -29.85 26.35
N ARG A 61 5.80 -29.38 26.45
CA ARG A 61 5.03 -29.45 27.68
C ARG A 61 3.60 -29.87 27.42
N ASP A 62 3.31 -31.02 28.03
CA ASP A 62 2.02 -31.63 28.26
C ASP A 62 0.94 -30.64 28.71
N HIS A 63 -0.28 -30.92 28.27
CA HIS A 63 -1.51 -30.32 28.79
C HIS A 63 -1.72 -30.76 30.24
N THR A 64 -1.35 -29.89 31.17
CA THR A 64 -1.95 -29.85 32.51
C THR A 64 -2.16 -28.38 32.87
N THR A 65 -3.35 -27.88 32.58
CA THR A 65 -3.83 -26.57 33.04
C THR A 65 -3.69 -26.53 34.55
N SER A 66 -2.93 -25.56 35.06
CA SER A 66 -2.68 -25.47 36.49
C SER A 66 -3.84 -24.77 37.19
N VAL A 67 -4.14 -25.16 38.43
CA VAL A 67 -5.14 -24.51 39.29
C VAL A 67 -4.91 -22.99 39.41
N ALA A 68 -3.67 -22.51 39.17
CA ALA A 68 -3.35 -21.08 39.14
C ALA A 68 -3.89 -20.36 37.89
N GLU A 69 -4.03 -21.05 36.75
CA GLU A 69 -4.62 -20.52 35.52
C GLU A 69 -6.15 -20.46 35.63
N ASP A 70 -6.78 -21.44 36.28
CA ASP A 70 -8.22 -21.41 36.57
C ASP A 70 -8.58 -20.34 37.60
N VAL A 71 -7.75 -20.17 38.65
CA VAL A 71 -7.89 -19.07 39.61
C VAL A 71 -7.59 -17.71 38.97
N ALA A 72 -6.69 -17.64 37.97
CA ALA A 72 -6.47 -16.43 37.18
C ALA A 72 -7.67 -16.13 36.26
N ARG A 73 -8.28 -17.14 35.64
CA ARG A 73 -9.54 -17.02 34.88
C ARG A 73 -10.70 -16.56 35.76
N GLU A 74 -10.84 -17.08 36.98
CA GLU A 74 -11.85 -16.61 37.95
C GLU A 74 -11.55 -15.20 38.48
N LYS A 75 -10.29 -14.85 38.74
CA LYS A 75 -9.90 -13.48 39.11
C LYS A 75 -10.07 -12.48 37.96
N MET A 76 -9.92 -12.91 36.71
CA MET A 76 -10.16 -12.08 35.52
C MET A 76 -11.65 -11.89 35.24
N LYS A 77 -12.50 -12.91 35.46
CA LYS A 77 -13.97 -12.76 35.42
C LYS A 77 -14.49 -11.66 36.36
N ASN A 78 -13.81 -11.44 37.49
CA ASN A 78 -14.18 -10.45 38.51
C ASN A 78 -13.50 -9.08 38.36
N LYS A 79 -12.78 -8.82 37.26
CA LYS A 79 -12.31 -7.47 36.90
C LYS A 79 -13.19 -6.78 35.85
N ALA A 80 -14.39 -7.32 35.60
CA ALA A 80 -15.41 -6.61 34.85
C ALA A 80 -15.63 -5.25 35.53
N PHE A 81 -15.45 -4.20 34.75
CA PHE A 81 -15.78 -2.83 35.14
C PHE A 81 -17.24 -2.83 35.61
N ASP A 82 -17.47 -2.77 36.92
CA ASP A 82 -18.79 -3.06 37.49
C ASP A 82 -19.69 -1.83 37.41
N CYS A 83 -20.40 -1.69 36.28
CA CYS A 83 -21.41 -0.66 36.11
C CYS A 83 -22.78 -1.08 36.71
N SER A 84 -22.84 -2.11 37.56
CA SER A 84 -24.11 -2.57 38.13
C SER A 84 -24.81 -1.54 39.02
N ASP A 85 -24.07 -0.55 39.51
CA ASP A 85 -24.62 0.58 40.28
C ASP A 85 -25.45 1.55 39.43
N PHE A 86 -25.34 1.52 38.09
CA PHE A 86 -26.14 2.36 37.21
C PHE A 86 -27.56 1.83 37.02
N HIS A 87 -28.53 2.73 37.05
CA HIS A 87 -29.91 2.42 36.67
C HIS A 87 -30.07 2.51 35.15
N VAL A 88 -30.96 1.69 34.57
CA VAL A 88 -31.26 1.75 33.14
C VAL A 88 -31.76 3.15 32.78
N GLY A 89 -31.15 3.76 31.77
CA GLY A 89 -31.43 5.13 31.35
C GLY A 89 -30.66 6.20 32.12
N GLU A 90 -29.87 5.85 33.13
CA GLU A 90 -29.06 6.80 33.89
C GLU A 90 -27.91 7.37 33.03
N PRO A 91 -27.77 8.70 32.90
CA PRO A 91 -26.70 9.31 32.12
C PRO A 91 -25.38 9.28 32.88
N VAL A 92 -24.28 9.05 32.17
CA VAL A 92 -22.94 9.08 32.77
C VAL A 92 -22.50 10.54 32.99
N ASN A 93 -22.30 10.90 34.26
CA ASN A 93 -21.90 12.24 34.67
C ASN A 93 -20.38 12.42 34.87
N ASP A 94 -19.61 11.34 34.91
CA ASP A 94 -18.17 11.40 35.15
C ASP A 94 -17.42 11.85 33.87
N PRO A 95 -16.73 13.02 33.88
CA PRO A 95 -15.98 13.53 32.73
C PRO A 95 -14.70 12.74 32.42
N ALA A 96 -14.26 11.87 33.33
CA ALA A 96 -13.15 10.96 33.10
C ALA A 96 -13.60 9.65 32.43
N PHE A 97 -14.90 9.42 32.30
CA PHE A 97 -15.43 8.19 31.72
C PHE A 97 -15.20 8.15 30.20
N GLU A 98 -14.54 7.10 29.74
CA GLU A 98 -14.17 6.91 28.35
C GLU A 98 -14.98 5.78 27.73
N PHE A 99 -15.52 6.06 26.55
CA PHE A 99 -16.31 5.13 25.76
C PHE A 99 -15.60 4.73 24.48
N CYS A 100 -15.77 3.46 24.14
CA CYS A 100 -15.49 2.91 22.82
C CYS A 100 -16.84 2.55 22.16
N PRO A 101 -17.18 3.10 20.99
CA PRO A 101 -18.35 2.65 20.23
C PRO A 101 -18.28 1.14 19.96
N PHE A 102 -19.34 0.39 20.24
CA PHE A 102 -19.32 -1.06 20.07
C PHE A 102 -19.09 -1.48 18.61
N LYS A 103 -19.57 -0.65 17.66
CA LYS A 103 -19.26 -0.81 16.22
C LYS A 103 -17.76 -0.75 15.91
N ILE A 104 -16.99 0.03 16.66
CA ILE A 104 -15.54 0.09 16.53
C ILE A 104 -14.90 -1.22 17.03
N VAL A 105 -15.39 -1.77 18.15
CA VAL A 105 -14.97 -3.09 18.66
C VAL A 105 -15.15 -4.15 17.57
N LEU A 106 -16.34 -4.26 16.98
CA LEU A 106 -16.65 -5.26 15.94
C LEU A 106 -15.79 -5.12 14.66
N THR A 107 -15.36 -3.90 14.34
CA THR A 107 -14.59 -3.62 13.11
C THR A 107 -13.08 -3.52 13.33
N TYR A 108 -12.62 -3.67 14.56
CA TYR A 108 -11.20 -3.62 14.93
C TYR A 108 -10.32 -4.63 14.18
N PRO A 109 -10.71 -5.92 13.99
CA PRO A 109 -9.84 -6.92 13.37
C PRO A 109 -9.40 -6.59 11.94
N GLU A 110 -10.30 -6.02 11.16
CA GLU A 110 -10.05 -5.72 9.75
C GLU A 110 -9.08 -4.53 9.57
N ARG A 111 -8.93 -3.71 10.62
CA ARG A 111 -8.19 -2.43 10.55
C ARG A 111 -6.87 -2.46 11.29
N PHE A 112 -6.83 -3.07 12.48
CA PHE A 112 -5.68 -2.98 13.39
C PHE A 112 -4.95 -4.29 13.60
N ILE A 113 -5.51 -5.41 13.14
CA ILE A 113 -4.85 -6.71 13.23
C ILE A 113 -4.20 -7.04 11.89
N GLY A 114 -2.88 -7.26 11.92
CA GLY A 114 -2.10 -7.67 10.75
C GLY A 114 -2.52 -9.03 10.19
N LYS A 115 -2.20 -9.28 8.91
CA LYS A 115 -2.62 -10.49 8.16
C LYS A 115 -2.26 -11.81 8.87
N MET A 116 -1.16 -11.84 9.60
CA MET A 116 -0.69 -13.03 10.31
C MET A 116 -1.58 -13.40 11.51
N ASN A 117 -1.99 -12.41 12.31
CA ASN A 117 -2.76 -12.64 13.54
C ASN A 117 -4.28 -12.58 13.32
N ARG A 118 -4.73 -11.94 12.23
CA ARG A 118 -6.16 -11.72 11.95
C ARG A 118 -6.97 -13.02 11.89
N PRO A 119 -6.54 -14.09 11.18
CA PRO A 119 -7.31 -15.34 11.14
C PRO A 119 -7.52 -15.97 12.52
N LYS A 120 -6.55 -15.82 13.43
CA LYS A 120 -6.61 -16.35 14.80
C LYS A 120 -7.49 -15.51 15.71
N ALA A 121 -7.41 -14.18 15.60
CA ALA A 121 -8.15 -13.27 16.47
C ALA A 121 -9.61 -13.05 16.02
N LYS A 122 -9.91 -13.15 14.72
CA LYS A 122 -11.25 -12.84 14.17
C LYS A 122 -12.42 -13.58 14.83
N PRO A 123 -12.32 -14.87 15.21
CA PRO A 123 -13.41 -15.58 15.89
C PRO A 123 -13.88 -14.89 17.18
N PHE A 124 -12.96 -14.35 17.98
CA PHE A 124 -13.30 -13.62 19.22
C PHE A 124 -14.17 -12.39 18.96
N PHE A 125 -13.96 -11.70 17.84
CA PHE A 125 -14.73 -10.51 17.47
C PHE A 125 -16.02 -10.84 16.71
N ALA A 126 -16.15 -12.07 16.20
CA ALA A 126 -17.39 -12.55 15.61
C ALA A 126 -18.42 -12.91 16.69
N GLN A 127 -17.95 -13.33 17.87
CA GLN A 127 -18.76 -13.63 19.05
C GLN A 127 -18.19 -12.89 20.28
N PRO A 128 -18.23 -11.55 20.31
CA PRO A 128 -17.56 -10.75 21.35
C PRO A 128 -18.18 -10.93 22.74
N LEU A 129 -19.41 -11.47 22.81
CA LEU A 129 -20.18 -11.69 24.03
C LEU A 129 -20.03 -13.12 24.57
N ALA A 130 -19.40 -14.04 23.81
CA ALA A 130 -19.24 -15.41 24.24
C ALA A 130 -18.32 -15.48 25.48
N ASP A 131 -18.81 -16.09 26.55
CA ASP A 131 -18.13 -16.27 27.84
C ASP A 131 -17.62 -14.97 28.49
N ARG A 132 -18.24 -13.82 28.16
CA ARG A 132 -17.75 -12.50 28.58
C ARG A 132 -18.89 -11.56 28.95
N VAL A 133 -18.64 -10.81 30.02
CA VAL A 133 -19.57 -9.82 30.54
C VAL A 133 -19.24 -8.43 29.98
N TRP A 134 -20.25 -7.76 29.45
CA TRP A 134 -20.15 -6.41 28.90
C TRP A 134 -21.19 -5.49 29.54
N ASP A 135 -20.79 -4.25 29.83
CA ASP A 135 -21.71 -3.20 30.25
C ASP A 135 -21.93 -2.26 29.07
N PHE A 136 -23.19 -2.17 28.66
CA PHE A 136 -23.60 -1.41 27.50
C PHE A 136 -24.19 -0.08 27.91
N PHE A 137 -23.85 0.93 27.14
CA PHE A 137 -24.43 2.26 27.16
C PHE A 137 -25.02 2.54 25.79
N TYR A 138 -26.01 3.41 25.75
CA TYR A 138 -26.71 3.77 24.54
C TYR A 138 -26.77 5.28 24.36
N LEU A 139 -26.78 5.71 23.09
CA LEU A 139 -26.90 7.11 22.71
C LEU A 139 -27.84 7.22 21.51
N HIS A 140 -28.91 8.00 21.63
CA HIS A 140 -29.80 8.29 20.51
C HIS A 140 -29.27 9.45 19.66
N ASP A 141 -29.74 9.52 18.42
CA ASP A 141 -29.64 10.74 17.64
C ASP A 141 -30.92 11.58 17.80
N PRO A 142 -30.86 12.77 18.40
CA PRO A 142 -31.99 13.70 18.45
C PRO A 142 -32.50 14.13 17.07
N ASP A 143 -31.65 14.12 16.02
CA ASP A 143 -32.09 14.42 14.65
C ASP A 143 -32.78 13.20 13.98
N GLU A 144 -32.67 11.99 14.54
CA GLU A 144 -33.31 10.74 14.06
C GLU A 144 -33.97 9.96 15.24
N PRO A 145 -34.95 10.53 15.96
CA PRO A 145 -35.43 10.01 17.26
C PRO A 145 -36.14 8.66 17.19
N THR A 146 -36.61 8.25 16.01
CA THR A 146 -37.31 6.98 15.78
C THR A 146 -36.36 5.81 15.50
N ARG A 147 -35.05 6.05 15.41
CA ARG A 147 -34.07 4.98 15.17
C ARG A 147 -33.54 4.37 16.45
N ASP A 148 -33.16 3.11 16.34
CA ASP A 148 -32.46 2.37 17.38
C ASP A 148 -31.20 3.15 17.82
N PRO A 149 -30.92 3.14 19.14
CA PRO A 149 -29.77 3.86 19.67
C PRO A 149 -28.45 3.19 19.27
N TYR A 150 -27.37 3.97 19.36
CA TYR A 150 -26.02 3.46 19.12
C TYR A 150 -25.39 2.95 20.40
N LEU A 151 -24.80 1.76 20.33
CA LEU A 151 -24.17 1.10 21.47
C LEU A 151 -22.73 1.56 21.70
N LEU A 152 -22.42 1.78 22.96
CA LEU A 152 -21.12 2.16 23.50
C LEU A 152 -20.78 1.19 24.64
N VAL A 153 -19.49 0.97 24.83
CA VAL A 153 -18.95 0.21 25.96
C VAL A 153 -17.84 1.03 26.60
N PRO A 154 -17.60 0.92 27.91
CA PRO A 154 -16.41 1.45 28.57
C PRO A 154 -15.14 1.04 27.83
N THR A 155 -14.25 2.01 27.55
CA THR A 155 -12.99 1.72 26.85
C THR A 155 -12.13 0.70 27.60
N ALA A 156 -12.21 0.72 28.95
CA ALA A 156 -11.56 -0.27 29.81
C ALA A 156 -12.01 -1.71 29.51
N GLN A 157 -13.31 -1.95 29.25
CA GLN A 157 -13.80 -3.29 28.88
C GLN A 157 -13.27 -3.73 27.52
N PHE A 158 -13.09 -2.80 26.56
CA PHE A 158 -12.45 -3.14 25.30
C PHE A 158 -10.95 -3.46 25.45
N GLN A 159 -10.24 -2.74 26.32
CA GLN A 159 -8.84 -3.05 26.61
C GLN A 159 -8.69 -4.43 27.27
N ASP A 160 -9.53 -4.75 28.25
CA ASP A 160 -9.57 -6.08 28.88
C ASP A 160 -9.92 -7.18 27.85
N PHE A 161 -10.84 -6.89 26.92
CA PHE A 161 -11.17 -7.79 25.82
C PHE A 161 -9.94 -8.15 24.97
N LEU A 162 -9.12 -7.15 24.61
CA LEU A 162 -7.87 -7.35 23.87
C LEU A 162 -6.83 -8.11 24.70
N ASP A 163 -6.69 -7.80 25.99
CA ASP A 163 -5.72 -8.44 26.88
C ASP A 163 -6.01 -9.93 27.08
N ASN A 164 -7.28 -10.31 27.15
CA ASN A 164 -7.69 -11.71 27.18
C ASN A 164 -7.36 -12.44 25.86
N ILE A 165 -7.56 -11.81 24.71
CA ILE A 165 -7.17 -12.38 23.40
C ILE A 165 -5.64 -12.54 23.32
N ASN A 166 -4.91 -11.55 23.83
CA ASN A 166 -3.45 -11.59 23.91
C ASN A 166 -2.96 -12.78 24.73
N LEU A 167 -3.59 -13.00 25.88
CA LEU A 167 -3.28 -14.12 26.77
C LEU A 167 -3.56 -15.46 26.08
N GLU A 168 -4.71 -15.61 25.43
CA GLU A 168 -5.14 -16.87 24.83
C GLU A 168 -4.35 -17.23 23.57
N LEU A 169 -3.98 -16.24 22.75
CA LEU A 169 -3.29 -16.45 21.48
C LEU A 169 -1.77 -16.22 21.54
N GLY A 170 -1.25 -15.72 22.67
CA GLY A 170 0.16 -15.33 22.79
C GLY A 170 0.56 -14.18 21.85
N ILE A 171 -0.35 -13.22 21.63
CA ILE A 171 -0.15 -12.06 20.76
C ILE A 171 -0.19 -10.74 21.56
N SER A 172 -0.01 -9.60 20.89
CA SER A 172 0.02 -8.27 21.54
C SER A 172 -0.81 -7.23 20.78
N LEU A 173 -2.13 -7.44 20.71
CA LEU A 173 -3.13 -6.46 20.30
C LEU A 173 -3.22 -5.31 21.30
N LYS A 174 -3.35 -4.07 20.80
CA LYS A 174 -3.45 -2.85 21.63
C LYS A 174 -4.42 -1.86 21.01
N ILE A 175 -5.04 -1.02 21.83
CA ILE A 175 -5.75 0.15 21.31
C ILE A 175 -4.72 1.08 20.63
N PRO A 176 -4.91 1.47 19.36
CA PRO A 176 -3.92 2.24 18.62
C PRO A 176 -3.75 3.65 19.19
N LEU A 177 -2.50 4.08 19.28
CA LEU A 177 -2.14 5.45 19.64
C LEU A 177 -2.09 6.36 18.38
N GLY A 178 -2.17 7.68 18.59
CA GLY A 178 -2.09 8.69 17.53
C GLY A 178 -3.46 9.10 16.98
N VAL A 179 -3.58 9.23 15.65
CA VAL A 179 -4.76 9.83 14.99
C VAL A 179 -6.08 9.10 15.23
N ASN A 180 -6.05 7.86 15.71
CA ASN A 180 -7.25 7.07 15.99
C ASN A 180 -7.63 7.04 17.48
N THR A 181 -6.79 7.58 18.38
CA THR A 181 -6.98 7.48 19.84
C THR A 181 -8.33 8.03 20.28
N GLU A 182 -8.73 9.20 19.79
CA GLU A 182 -10.00 9.84 20.15
C GLU A 182 -11.25 9.01 19.81
N ARG A 183 -11.13 8.01 18.92
CA ARG A 183 -12.24 7.12 18.55
C ARG A 183 -12.47 6.00 19.56
N PHE A 184 -11.41 5.60 20.25
CA PHE A 184 -11.44 4.55 21.26
C PHE A 184 -11.61 5.12 22.67
N TYR A 185 -11.22 6.37 22.89
CA TYR A 185 -11.30 7.09 24.16
C TYR A 185 -12.26 8.28 24.05
N MET A 186 -13.51 8.02 23.67
CA MET A 186 -14.50 9.08 23.46
C MET A 186 -15.07 9.55 24.81
N ARG A 187 -15.12 10.86 25.02
CA ARG A 187 -15.67 11.47 26.24
C ARG A 187 -16.81 12.43 25.94
N PHE A 188 -17.83 12.43 26.80
CA PHE A 188 -19.03 13.27 26.68
C PHE A 188 -19.12 14.24 27.87
N ASN A 189 -18.19 15.19 27.91
CA ASN A 189 -17.95 16.07 29.06
C ASN A 189 -18.91 17.27 29.17
N ASP A 190 -19.70 17.53 28.13
CA ASP A 190 -20.57 18.70 28.10
C ASP A 190 -21.95 18.35 28.64
N LEU A 191 -22.27 18.92 29.81
CA LEU A 191 -23.55 18.70 30.50
C LEU A 191 -24.73 19.30 29.72
N ASP A 192 -24.47 20.25 28.81
CA ASP A 192 -25.50 20.91 28.00
C ASP A 192 -25.84 20.10 26.74
N THR A 193 -25.28 18.90 26.57
CA THR A 193 -25.53 18.03 25.41
C THR A 193 -25.93 16.63 25.85
N PRO A 194 -26.60 15.83 25.00
CA PRO A 194 -26.94 14.45 25.33
C PRO A 194 -25.72 13.62 25.72
N ARG A 195 -25.87 12.72 26.69
CA ARG A 195 -24.79 11.86 27.17
C ARG A 195 -25.17 10.39 27.10
N PRO A 196 -24.18 9.48 26.96
CA PRO A 196 -24.45 8.05 26.99
C PRO A 196 -25.19 7.66 28.27
N ARG A 197 -26.27 6.91 28.11
CA ARG A 197 -27.09 6.39 29.20
C ARG A 197 -26.83 4.90 29.38
N TYR A 198 -26.83 4.44 30.61
CA TYR A 198 -26.64 3.02 30.89
C TYR A 198 -27.79 2.20 30.32
N LEU A 199 -27.46 1.15 29.58
CA LEU A 199 -28.44 0.23 29.01
C LEU A 199 -28.63 -0.95 29.93
N ARG A 200 -27.54 -1.68 30.20
CA ARG A 200 -27.49 -2.87 31.05
C ARG A 200 -26.12 -3.56 31.01
N ARG A 201 -25.99 -4.57 31.85
CA ARG A 201 -25.01 -5.65 31.79
C ARG A 201 -25.50 -6.81 30.90
N SER A 202 -24.62 -7.33 30.06
CA SER A 202 -24.84 -8.42 29.12
C SER A 202 -23.87 -9.56 29.45
N GLU A 203 -24.40 -10.76 29.67
CA GLU A 203 -23.62 -11.94 30.04
C GLU A 203 -23.48 -12.94 28.90
N ASP A 204 -24.32 -12.84 27.86
CA ASP A 204 -24.31 -13.69 26.67
C ASP A 204 -24.89 -12.99 25.43
N GLU A 205 -24.81 -13.63 24.26
CA GLU A 205 -25.26 -13.06 22.98
C GLU A 205 -26.77 -12.83 22.91
N THR A 206 -27.56 -13.71 23.53
CA THR A 206 -29.02 -13.58 23.58
C THR A 206 -29.48 -12.48 24.52
N SER A 207 -28.64 -12.15 25.51
CA SER A 207 -28.95 -11.10 26.45
C SER A 207 -29.11 -9.81 25.65
N LEU A 208 -28.23 -9.47 24.70
CA LEU A 208 -28.26 -8.18 23.96
C LEU A 208 -29.52 -7.86 23.13
N ASP A 209 -30.38 -8.83 22.79
CA ASP A 209 -31.60 -8.61 21.99
C ASP A 209 -32.79 -8.13 22.85
N ILE A 210 -32.72 -6.89 23.35
CA ILE A 210 -33.83 -6.23 24.05
C ILE A 210 -34.66 -5.42 23.09
N ARG A 211 -35.66 -6.07 22.48
CA ARG A 211 -36.72 -5.33 21.78
C ARG A 211 -37.96 -5.29 22.65
N PRO A 212 -38.58 -4.11 22.84
CA PRO A 212 -38.22 -2.81 22.25
C PRO A 212 -37.02 -2.14 22.94
N TRP A 213 -36.26 -1.36 22.18
CA TRP A 213 -35.20 -0.48 22.71
C TRP A 213 -35.80 0.64 23.59
N PRO A 214 -35.02 1.20 24.54
CA PRO A 214 -35.42 2.43 25.22
C PRO A 214 -35.75 3.53 24.21
N THR A 215 -36.79 4.30 24.49
CA THR A 215 -37.12 5.49 23.70
C THR A 215 -36.15 6.62 24.03
N ILE A 216 -35.97 7.54 23.08
CA ILE A 216 -35.19 8.76 23.34
C ILE A 216 -35.78 9.52 24.54
N ASN A 217 -34.91 10.09 25.37
CA ASN A 217 -35.32 10.85 26.54
C ASN A 217 -35.57 12.32 26.14
N ASP A 218 -36.71 12.88 26.57
CA ASP A 218 -37.09 14.26 26.25
C ASP A 218 -36.07 15.29 26.77
N ASP A 219 -35.40 15.01 27.90
CA ASP A 219 -34.34 15.87 28.43
C ASP A 219 -33.15 15.93 27.46
N ASP A 220 -32.78 14.81 26.84
CA ASP A 220 -31.68 14.78 25.86
C ASP A 220 -32.04 15.59 24.61
N VAL A 221 -33.29 15.49 24.14
CA VAL A 221 -33.79 16.30 23.02
C VAL A 221 -33.73 17.78 23.37
N ASN A 222 -34.25 18.16 24.54
CA ASN A 222 -34.24 19.55 25.01
C ASN A 222 -32.82 20.10 25.18
N LEU A 223 -31.90 19.32 25.76
CA LEU A 223 -30.48 19.68 25.89
C LEU A 223 -29.87 19.93 24.50
N TYR A 224 -30.10 19.03 23.54
CA TYR A 224 -29.56 19.17 22.20
C TYR A 224 -30.13 20.37 21.42
N GLU A 225 -31.42 20.66 21.58
CA GLU A 225 -32.08 21.79 20.92
C GLU A 225 -31.65 23.14 21.49
N THR A 226 -31.42 23.20 22.81
CA THR A 226 -31.02 24.43 23.52
C THR A 226 -29.51 24.65 23.56
N ALA A 227 -28.70 23.63 23.26
CA ALA A 227 -27.24 23.72 23.21
C ALA A 227 -26.75 24.79 22.22
N GLU A 228 -25.65 25.45 22.59
CA GLU A 228 -24.98 26.39 21.70
C GLU A 228 -24.56 25.73 20.38
N LYS A 229 -24.59 26.50 19.29
CA LYS A 229 -24.29 26.00 17.93
C LYS A 229 -22.94 25.27 17.83
N GLY A 230 -21.92 25.76 18.54
CA GLY A 230 -20.59 25.13 18.59
C GLY A 230 -20.61 23.77 19.29
N LYS A 231 -21.17 23.71 20.51
CA LYS A 231 -21.33 22.48 21.29
C LYS A 231 -22.16 21.42 20.56
N ARG A 232 -23.25 21.85 19.91
CA ARG A 232 -24.08 20.97 19.07
C ARG A 232 -23.31 20.40 17.88
N ALA A 233 -22.42 21.17 17.26
CA ALA A 233 -21.58 20.70 16.15
C ALA A 233 -20.55 19.67 16.63
N GLU A 234 -19.85 19.94 17.73
CA GLU A 234 -18.89 19.00 18.33
C GLU A 234 -19.55 17.68 18.76
N TRP A 235 -20.72 17.77 19.38
CA TRP A 235 -21.51 16.59 19.75
C TRP A 235 -21.93 15.79 18.52
N ARG A 236 -22.39 16.45 17.46
CA ARG A 236 -22.76 15.82 16.19
C ARG A 236 -21.58 15.10 15.55
N ASP A 237 -20.39 15.69 15.61
CA ASP A 237 -19.17 15.04 15.13
C ASP A 237 -18.87 13.77 15.93
N LYS A 238 -18.92 13.82 17.28
CA LYS A 238 -18.80 12.63 18.12
C LYS A 238 -19.83 11.57 17.75
N LEU A 239 -21.11 11.93 17.64
CA LEU A 239 -22.16 11.00 17.25
C LEU A 239 -21.87 10.39 15.87
N LYS A 240 -21.43 11.17 14.88
CA LYS A 240 -21.06 10.67 13.56
C LYS A 240 -19.95 9.61 13.64
N LEU A 241 -18.98 9.78 14.53
CA LEU A 241 -17.97 8.75 14.82
C LEU A 241 -18.60 7.51 15.46
N VAL A 242 -19.53 7.65 16.41
CA VAL A 242 -20.27 6.50 16.99
C VAL A 242 -21.05 5.74 15.90
N LYS A 243 -21.80 6.46 15.05
CA LYS A 243 -22.63 5.90 13.95
C LYS A 243 -21.80 5.11 12.93
N THR A 244 -20.71 5.73 12.49
CA THR A 244 -19.91 5.20 11.37
C THR A 244 -18.80 4.27 11.82
N GLY A 245 -18.34 4.42 13.07
CA GLY A 245 -17.12 3.82 13.63
C GLY A 245 -15.89 4.36 12.91
N PHE A 246 -15.63 3.81 11.74
CA PHE A 246 -14.60 4.27 10.84
C PHE A 246 -15.22 4.74 9.53
N ILE A 247 -15.13 6.04 9.25
CA ILE A 247 -15.46 6.61 7.93
C ILE A 247 -14.73 5.76 6.89
N PRO A 248 -15.44 5.00 6.03
CA PRO A 248 -14.80 4.36 4.89
C PRO A 248 -14.08 5.46 4.12
N LYS A 249 -12.84 5.25 3.68
CA LYS A 249 -12.31 6.11 2.61
C LYS A 249 -13.31 5.99 1.48
N GLN A 250 -14.18 6.99 1.30
CA GLN A 250 -14.97 7.06 0.09
C GLN A 250 -13.94 6.97 -1.03
N ARG A 251 -14.07 5.93 -1.87
CA ARG A 251 -13.57 6.04 -3.23
C ARG A 251 -14.32 7.23 -3.78
N ASN A 252 -13.74 8.42 -3.67
CA ASN A 252 -14.31 9.63 -4.24
C ASN A 252 -14.52 9.33 -5.71
N SER A 253 -15.77 9.07 -6.12
CA SER A 253 -16.12 8.81 -7.51
C SER A 253 -15.63 9.95 -8.39
N PHE A 254 -15.71 11.19 -7.88
CA PHE A 254 -15.09 12.37 -8.46
C PHE A 254 -13.56 12.27 -8.63
N LYS A 255 -12.83 11.76 -7.63
CA LYS A 255 -11.38 11.56 -7.73
C LYS A 255 -11.04 10.45 -8.73
N ALA A 256 -11.83 9.39 -8.78
CA ALA A 256 -11.65 8.32 -9.76
C ALA A 256 -11.90 8.81 -11.19
N LEU A 257 -12.97 9.58 -11.40
CA LEU A 257 -13.29 10.22 -12.68
C LEU A 257 -12.25 11.27 -13.09
N PHE A 258 -11.79 12.10 -12.15
CA PHE A 258 -10.74 13.08 -12.37
C PHE A 258 -9.41 12.41 -12.75
N ASN A 259 -9.01 11.38 -12.01
CA ASN A 259 -7.82 10.61 -12.33
C ASN A 259 -7.95 9.93 -13.69
N LYS A 260 -9.11 9.33 -14.01
CA LYS A 260 -9.35 8.75 -15.34
C LYS A 260 -9.17 9.79 -16.44
N ARG A 261 -9.84 10.94 -16.31
CA ARG A 261 -9.73 12.05 -17.25
C ARG A 261 -8.29 12.52 -17.43
N ASN A 262 -7.51 12.59 -16.36
CA ASN A 262 -6.09 12.98 -16.45
C ASN A 262 -5.26 11.95 -17.21
N ARG A 263 -5.51 10.64 -17.01
CA ARG A 263 -4.82 9.59 -17.78
C ARG A 263 -5.20 9.63 -19.26
N ASP A 264 -6.48 9.87 -19.57
CA ASP A 264 -6.97 10.00 -20.95
C ASP A 264 -6.33 11.23 -21.65
N LEU A 265 -6.21 12.35 -20.94
CA LEU A 265 -5.50 13.54 -21.44
C LEU A 265 -3.99 13.29 -21.62
N MET A 266 -3.36 12.53 -20.71
CA MET A 266 -1.94 12.17 -20.83
C MET A 266 -1.67 11.32 -22.07
N LEU A 267 -2.52 10.32 -22.35
CA LEU A 267 -2.43 9.52 -23.56
C LEU A 267 -2.57 10.39 -24.81
N LYS A 268 -3.58 11.27 -24.82
CA LYS A 268 -3.81 12.20 -25.93
C LYS A 268 -2.62 13.13 -26.17
N HIS A 269 -2.09 13.78 -25.12
CA HIS A 269 -0.91 14.63 -25.26
C HIS A 269 0.30 13.84 -25.74
N THR A 270 0.48 12.59 -25.30
CA THR A 270 1.57 11.72 -25.77
C THR A 270 1.45 11.45 -27.27
N GLN A 271 0.23 11.19 -27.77
CA GLN A 271 -0.05 11.02 -29.19
C GLN A 271 0.21 12.30 -29.99
N GLU A 272 -0.19 13.46 -29.46
CA GLU A 272 0.10 14.77 -30.07
C GLU A 272 1.61 15.01 -30.13
N TYR A 273 2.34 14.80 -29.02
CA TYR A 273 3.78 14.98 -28.95
C TYR A 273 4.55 14.09 -29.92
N LEU A 274 4.05 12.89 -30.21
CA LEU A 274 4.60 11.98 -31.23
C LEU A 274 4.16 12.31 -32.66
N GLY A 275 3.27 13.29 -32.86
CA GLY A 275 2.72 13.63 -34.18
C GLY A 275 1.74 12.59 -34.74
N LEU A 276 1.18 11.72 -33.88
CA LEU A 276 0.22 10.69 -34.27
C LEU A 276 -1.20 11.28 -34.45
N VAL A 277 -1.52 12.32 -33.67
CA VAL A 277 -2.81 13.02 -33.73
C VAL A 277 -2.54 14.53 -33.81
N GLY A 278 -3.34 15.25 -34.59
CA GLY A 278 -3.19 16.71 -34.75
C GLY A 278 -2.25 17.08 -35.89
N ASN A 279 -1.27 17.97 -35.63
CA ASN A 279 -0.36 18.44 -36.66
C ASN A 279 0.61 17.30 -37.09
N PRO A 280 0.55 16.82 -38.35
CA PRO A 280 1.34 15.68 -38.82
C PRO A 280 2.86 15.93 -38.88
N GLU A 281 3.32 17.17 -38.72
CA GLU A 281 4.76 17.46 -38.60
C GLU A 281 5.35 17.10 -37.22
N GLY A 282 4.51 16.69 -36.28
CA GLY A 282 4.92 16.34 -34.91
C GLY A 282 5.33 17.56 -34.09
N HIS A 283 5.20 17.45 -32.76
CA HIS A 283 5.74 18.48 -31.89
C HIS A 283 7.23 18.22 -31.64
N ASP A 284 8.01 19.30 -31.67
CA ASP A 284 9.44 19.29 -31.39
C ASP A 284 9.71 19.00 -29.90
N VAL A 285 9.72 17.72 -29.54
CA VAL A 285 9.73 17.20 -28.17
C VAL A 285 10.86 16.17 -28.02
N VAL A 286 11.54 16.21 -26.88
CA VAL A 286 12.48 15.17 -26.46
C VAL A 286 11.86 14.37 -25.33
N PHE A 287 11.64 13.09 -25.56
CA PHE A 287 11.23 12.16 -24.51
C PHE A 287 12.46 11.65 -23.77
N ILE A 288 12.48 11.83 -22.46
CA ILE A 288 13.56 11.35 -21.58
C ILE A 288 12.94 10.37 -20.60
N CYS A 289 13.06 9.08 -20.90
CA CYS A 289 12.65 8.03 -19.99
C CYS A 289 13.72 7.81 -18.92
N VAL A 290 13.30 7.63 -17.67
CA VAL A 290 14.18 7.27 -16.56
C VAL A 290 13.61 6.09 -15.78
N ASP A 291 14.50 5.22 -15.35
CA ASP A 291 14.23 4.13 -14.41
C ASP A 291 15.38 4.06 -13.39
N VAL A 292 15.06 3.87 -12.12
CA VAL A 292 16.04 3.87 -11.03
C VAL A 292 15.90 2.63 -10.16
N GLU A 293 16.97 1.84 -10.11
CA GLU A 293 17.08 0.70 -9.20
C GLU A 293 17.78 1.12 -7.92
N ALA A 294 17.20 0.70 -6.79
CA ALA A 294 17.77 0.88 -5.46
C ALA A 294 17.98 -0.48 -4.78
N ILE A 295 18.99 -0.56 -3.92
CA ILE A 295 19.25 -1.78 -3.16
C ILE A 295 18.07 -2.06 -2.22
N GLU A 296 17.62 -3.32 -2.15
CA GLU A 296 16.47 -3.74 -1.33
C GLU A 296 16.65 -3.57 0.18
N ARG A 297 17.88 -3.36 0.65
CA ARG A 297 18.20 -3.26 2.07
C ARG A 297 18.37 -1.79 2.50
N PRO A 298 17.77 -1.38 3.63
CA PRO A 298 18.00 -0.07 4.21
C PRO A 298 19.50 0.25 4.29
N PRO A 299 19.93 1.46 3.88
CA PRO A 299 19.12 2.66 3.61
C PRO A 299 18.56 2.77 2.17
N ASN A 300 18.50 1.66 1.42
CA ASN A 300 18.06 1.60 0.02
C ASN A 300 18.82 2.58 -0.90
N PRO A 301 20.17 2.55 -0.90
CA PRO A 301 20.93 3.40 -1.79
C PRO A 301 20.59 3.10 -3.25
N VAL A 302 20.48 4.15 -4.07
CA VAL A 302 20.38 4.03 -5.52
C VAL A 302 21.62 3.27 -6.02
N SER A 303 21.40 2.21 -6.79
CA SER A 303 22.45 1.37 -7.37
C SER A 303 22.62 1.58 -8.86
N GLU A 304 21.52 1.76 -9.60
CA GLU A 304 21.53 1.87 -11.05
C GLU A 304 20.53 2.93 -11.54
N ILE A 305 20.86 3.57 -12.66
CA ILE A 305 20.03 4.59 -13.29
C ILE A 305 20.07 4.33 -14.78
N GLY A 306 18.90 4.12 -15.36
CA GLY A 306 18.69 3.97 -16.79
C GLY A 306 18.12 5.24 -17.39
N PHE A 307 18.60 5.60 -18.58
CA PHE A 307 17.94 6.57 -19.44
C PHE A 307 17.70 5.96 -20.81
N ALA A 308 16.54 6.27 -21.37
CA ALA A 308 16.25 6.08 -22.79
C ALA A 308 15.68 7.37 -23.36
N ILE A 309 16.30 7.87 -24.43
CA ILE A 309 16.01 9.21 -24.95
C ILE A 309 15.59 9.11 -26.41
N LEU A 310 14.44 9.70 -26.75
CA LEU A 310 13.96 9.84 -28.12
C LEU A 310 13.74 11.31 -28.43
N ASP A 311 14.48 11.84 -29.40
CA ASP A 311 14.23 13.16 -29.98
C ASP A 311 13.28 12.98 -31.17
N THR A 312 12.11 13.64 -31.17
CA THR A 312 11.12 13.47 -32.26
C THR A 312 11.67 13.92 -33.63
N ARG A 313 12.71 14.76 -33.67
CA ARG A 313 13.40 15.12 -34.92
C ARG A 313 14.10 13.92 -35.56
N ASP A 314 14.56 12.96 -34.76
CA ASP A 314 15.29 11.77 -35.26
C ASP A 314 14.35 10.76 -35.96
N ILE A 315 13.04 10.89 -35.77
CA ILE A 315 11.99 10.04 -36.36
C ILE A 315 11.15 10.76 -37.42
N HIS A 316 11.41 12.03 -37.68
CA HIS A 316 10.71 12.79 -38.71
C HIS A 316 10.87 12.13 -40.08
N GLY A 317 9.75 11.89 -40.77
CA GLY A 317 9.71 11.21 -42.07
C GLY A 317 9.96 9.69 -42.01
N ILE A 318 10.08 9.09 -40.82
CA ILE A 318 10.22 7.64 -40.64
C ILE A 318 8.87 7.06 -40.25
N ALA A 319 8.40 6.05 -40.98
CA ALA A 319 7.18 5.34 -40.63
C ALA A 319 7.33 4.64 -39.27
N ALA A 320 6.32 4.76 -38.41
CA ALA A 320 6.34 4.20 -37.05
C ALA A 320 6.51 2.67 -37.05
N GLY A 321 5.94 1.98 -38.04
CA GLY A 321 5.87 0.52 -38.05
C GLY A 321 4.93 -0.03 -36.98
N GLU A 322 4.87 -1.36 -36.87
CA GLU A 322 4.05 -2.05 -35.86
C GLU A 322 4.56 -1.71 -34.46
N CYS A 323 3.66 -1.26 -33.57
CA CYS A 323 3.98 -0.81 -32.21
C CYS A 323 5.16 0.18 -32.09
N GLY A 324 5.47 0.94 -33.15
CA GLY A 324 6.57 1.90 -33.16
C GLY A 324 7.95 1.30 -33.45
N SER A 325 8.01 0.05 -33.91
CA SER A 325 9.27 -0.66 -34.22
C SER A 325 10.22 0.08 -35.17
N GLY A 326 9.70 0.90 -36.09
CA GLY A 326 10.50 1.75 -36.97
C GLY A 326 11.23 2.89 -36.25
N TRP A 327 10.74 3.29 -35.08
CA TRP A 327 11.31 4.38 -34.28
C TRP A 327 12.28 3.90 -33.20
N TRP A 328 12.17 2.65 -32.74
CA TRP A 328 13.04 2.10 -31.69
C TRP A 328 14.54 2.26 -31.96
N PRO A 329 15.06 2.09 -33.20
CA PRO A 329 16.49 2.29 -33.49
C PRO A 329 17.00 3.72 -33.24
N LYS A 330 16.11 4.70 -33.07
CA LYS A 330 16.46 6.10 -32.78
C LYS A 330 16.58 6.38 -31.28
N ILE A 331 16.20 5.43 -30.44
CA ILE A 331 16.28 5.58 -28.98
C ILE A 331 17.74 5.47 -28.54
N LYS A 332 18.22 6.50 -27.82
CA LYS A 332 19.57 6.56 -27.25
C LYS A 332 19.51 6.12 -25.78
N CYS A 333 20.24 5.06 -25.45
CA CYS A 333 20.20 4.46 -24.11
C CYS A 333 21.47 4.73 -23.32
N HIS A 334 21.31 4.97 -22.02
CA HIS A 334 22.40 5.08 -21.06
C HIS A 334 22.12 4.24 -19.83
N HIS A 335 23.15 3.59 -19.32
CA HIS A 335 23.06 2.83 -18.07
C HIS A 335 24.22 3.21 -17.16
N LEU A 336 23.88 3.81 -16.02
CA LEU A 336 24.81 4.23 -14.96
C LEU A 336 24.67 3.27 -13.79
N ARG A 337 25.79 2.71 -13.34
CA ARG A 337 25.86 1.88 -12.13
C ARG A 337 26.76 2.55 -11.12
N ILE A 338 26.25 2.85 -9.94
CA ILE A 338 27.03 3.55 -8.92
C ILE A 338 28.14 2.62 -8.41
N ARG A 339 29.40 3.04 -8.59
CA ARG A 339 30.58 2.19 -8.41
C ARG A 339 30.67 1.55 -7.04
N GLU A 340 30.30 2.30 -6.00
CA GLU A 340 30.31 1.86 -4.61
C GLU A 340 29.33 0.70 -4.36
N TYR A 341 28.28 0.57 -5.18
CA TYR A 341 27.23 -0.43 -5.03
C TYR A 341 27.22 -1.45 -6.18
N ALA A 342 28.12 -1.34 -7.16
CA ALA A 342 28.15 -2.20 -8.34
C ALA A 342 28.38 -3.70 -8.03
N GLY A 343 28.92 -4.02 -6.85
CA GLY A 343 29.06 -5.39 -6.36
C GLY A 343 27.82 -5.95 -5.68
N LEU A 344 26.81 -5.11 -5.39
CA LEU A 344 25.56 -5.51 -4.78
C LEU A 344 24.53 -5.87 -5.86
N ARG A 345 23.63 -6.80 -5.53
CA ARG A 345 22.55 -7.23 -6.41
C ARG A 345 21.32 -7.59 -5.57
N ASN A 346 20.16 -7.19 -6.04
CA ASN A 346 18.86 -7.52 -5.46
C ASN A 346 18.50 -8.98 -5.72
N TYR A 347 17.95 -9.65 -4.72
CA TYR A 347 17.62 -11.08 -4.77
C TYR A 347 16.40 -11.47 -3.93
N ARG A 348 15.99 -10.65 -2.95
CA ARG A 348 15.00 -11.06 -1.94
C ARG A 348 13.57 -10.88 -2.42
N TYR A 349 13.30 -9.79 -3.13
CA TYR A 349 11.97 -9.48 -3.62
C TYR A 349 11.93 -9.53 -5.14
N VAL A 350 12.99 -9.05 -5.79
CA VAL A 350 13.14 -9.06 -7.24
C VAL A 350 14.58 -9.40 -7.60
N LYS A 351 14.77 -10.38 -8.49
CA LYS A 351 16.10 -10.77 -8.95
C LYS A 351 16.59 -9.80 -10.02
N GLY A 352 17.40 -8.82 -9.62
CA GLY A 352 17.98 -7.84 -10.54
C GLY A 352 18.90 -8.46 -11.59
N CYS A 353 19.12 -7.79 -12.73
CA CYS A 353 20.03 -8.19 -13.81
C CYS A 353 21.04 -7.08 -14.16
N PRO A 354 21.80 -6.56 -13.18
CA PRO A 354 22.59 -5.33 -13.32
C PRO A 354 23.69 -5.38 -14.39
N ASN A 355 24.18 -6.58 -14.71
CA ASN A 355 25.28 -6.80 -15.66
C ASN A 355 24.80 -7.02 -17.10
N ALA A 356 23.49 -7.11 -17.35
CA ALA A 356 22.92 -7.52 -18.62
C ALA A 356 22.26 -6.34 -19.36
N PHE A 357 23.00 -5.25 -19.53
CA PHE A 357 22.51 -4.11 -20.32
C PHE A 357 22.59 -4.42 -21.82
N ASN A 358 21.44 -4.43 -22.50
CA ASN A 358 21.31 -4.89 -23.88
C ASN A 358 21.62 -3.80 -24.91
N PHE A 359 21.52 -2.52 -24.52
CA PHE A 359 21.52 -1.38 -25.45
C PHE A 359 22.81 -0.55 -25.41
N GLY A 360 23.92 -1.16 -24.97
CA GLY A 360 25.22 -0.51 -24.96
C GLY A 360 26.14 -1.01 -23.85
N LYS A 361 26.93 -0.09 -23.29
CA LYS A 361 27.86 -0.39 -22.18
C LYS A 361 27.47 0.39 -20.94
N SER A 362 27.45 -0.31 -19.81
CA SER A 362 27.24 0.32 -18.51
C SER A 362 28.44 1.18 -18.15
N THR A 363 28.17 2.35 -17.57
CA THR A 363 29.20 3.25 -17.04
C THR A 363 29.15 3.26 -15.52
N PHE A 364 30.29 3.52 -14.88
CA PHE A 364 30.44 3.32 -13.44
C PHE A 364 30.89 4.61 -12.73
N PRO A 365 30.07 5.67 -12.65
CA PRO A 365 30.41 6.84 -11.85
C PRO A 365 30.49 6.48 -10.36
N THR A 366 31.37 7.16 -9.63
CA THR A 366 31.30 7.19 -8.16
C THR A 366 30.07 7.96 -7.72
N LYS A 367 29.51 7.68 -6.55
CA LYS A 367 28.34 8.39 -5.99
C LYS A 367 28.48 9.91 -6.07
N ALA A 368 29.67 10.45 -5.77
CA ALA A 368 29.96 11.88 -5.83
C ALA A 368 29.92 12.50 -7.25
N LYS A 369 30.15 11.68 -8.29
CA LYS A 369 30.17 12.09 -9.70
C LYS A 369 28.90 11.71 -10.45
N THR A 370 27.95 11.02 -9.80
CA THR A 370 26.71 10.58 -10.42
C THR A 370 25.89 11.76 -10.94
N LYS A 371 25.84 12.86 -10.19
CA LYS A 371 25.15 14.07 -10.62
C LYS A 371 25.73 14.66 -11.91
N ASP A 372 27.05 14.80 -11.97
CA ASP A 372 27.73 15.32 -13.16
C ASP A 372 27.55 14.39 -14.36
N ALA A 373 27.59 13.07 -14.13
CA ALA A 373 27.38 12.08 -15.17
C ALA A 373 25.95 12.13 -15.75
N ILE A 374 24.94 12.32 -14.91
CA ILE A 374 23.54 12.51 -15.35
C ILE A 374 23.42 13.81 -16.15
N LEU A 375 23.95 14.92 -15.63
CA LEU A 375 23.92 16.20 -16.35
C LEU A 375 24.65 16.10 -17.71
N ALA A 376 25.76 15.37 -17.80
CA ALA A 376 26.45 15.15 -19.07
C ALA A 376 25.59 14.43 -20.12
N ILE A 377 24.70 13.52 -19.69
CA ILE A 377 23.74 12.83 -20.57
C ILE A 377 22.61 13.78 -21.00
N LEU A 378 22.10 14.62 -20.09
CA LEU A 378 20.95 15.47 -20.34
C LEU A 378 21.32 16.78 -21.08
N ASN A 379 22.49 17.35 -20.80
CA ASN A 379 22.95 18.64 -21.32
C ASN A 379 22.82 18.82 -22.85
N PRO A 380 23.04 17.82 -23.71
CA PRO A 380 22.80 17.95 -25.15
C PRO A 380 21.36 18.36 -25.50
N TYR A 381 20.39 17.98 -24.68
CA TYR A 381 18.96 18.24 -24.91
C TYR A 381 18.45 19.50 -24.19
N LEU A 382 19.18 19.98 -23.18
CA LEU A 382 18.80 21.16 -22.38
C LEU A 382 19.20 22.50 -23.02
N LYS A 383 20.19 22.51 -23.91
CA LYS A 383 20.84 23.75 -24.40
C LYS A 383 19.94 24.65 -25.25
N ASP A 384 18.99 24.07 -25.98
CA ASP A 384 18.20 24.80 -26.98
C ASP A 384 16.76 25.10 -26.50
N SER A 385 16.51 25.07 -25.18
CA SER A 385 15.17 25.25 -24.59
C SER A 385 14.11 24.35 -25.27
N ARG A 386 14.50 23.10 -25.57
CA ARG A 386 13.63 22.10 -26.20
C ARG A 386 12.46 21.78 -25.27
N ASN A 387 11.33 21.41 -25.85
CA ASN A 387 10.24 20.85 -25.07
C ASN A 387 10.64 19.43 -24.62
N ILE A 388 10.59 19.17 -23.32
CA ILE A 388 10.99 17.88 -22.77
C ILE A 388 9.78 17.23 -22.10
N ALA A 389 9.59 15.94 -22.36
CA ALA A 389 8.63 15.10 -21.65
C ALA A 389 9.41 14.02 -20.90
N ILE A 390 9.28 14.00 -19.58
CA ILE A 390 9.89 12.93 -18.76
C ILE A 390 8.96 11.73 -18.81
N VAL A 391 9.51 10.54 -19.05
CA VAL A 391 8.76 9.28 -19.17
C VAL A 391 9.20 8.30 -18.08
N GLY A 392 8.28 7.50 -17.57
CA GLY A 392 8.60 6.43 -16.63
C GLY A 392 7.45 5.44 -16.46
N HIS A 393 7.62 4.48 -15.57
CA HIS A 393 6.61 3.50 -15.21
C HIS A 393 6.40 3.53 -13.70
N ASP A 394 5.32 4.19 -13.23
CA ASP A 394 5.19 4.60 -11.82
C ASP A 394 6.28 5.62 -11.39
N ILE A 395 6.46 6.65 -12.25
CA ILE A 395 7.65 7.53 -12.31
C ILE A 395 7.94 8.34 -11.03
N ASN A 396 6.92 8.52 -10.18
CA ASN A 396 7.04 9.32 -8.97
C ASN A 396 8.13 8.80 -8.02
N GLN A 397 8.38 7.48 -8.03
CA GLN A 397 9.42 6.90 -7.20
C GLN A 397 10.82 7.21 -7.76
N ASP A 398 11.01 7.11 -9.08
CA ASP A 398 12.28 7.43 -9.76
C ASP A 398 12.67 8.89 -9.58
N ILE A 399 11.70 9.81 -9.70
CA ILE A 399 11.92 11.24 -9.47
C ILE A 399 12.40 11.49 -8.04
N LYS A 400 11.86 10.80 -7.03
CA LYS A 400 12.33 10.91 -5.64
C LYS A 400 13.74 10.40 -5.48
N TYR A 401 14.09 9.29 -6.12
CA TYR A 401 15.46 8.77 -6.07
C TYR A 401 16.45 9.73 -6.73
N LEU A 402 16.12 10.32 -7.88
CA LEU A 402 16.94 11.35 -8.49
C LEU A 402 17.10 12.59 -7.60
N LYS A 403 16.02 13.04 -6.94
CA LYS A 403 16.07 14.14 -5.96
C LYS A 403 17.01 13.82 -4.80
N SER A 404 17.04 12.56 -4.33
CA SER A 404 17.98 12.11 -3.29
C SER A 404 19.46 12.15 -3.73
N LEU A 405 19.71 12.11 -5.04
CA LEU A 405 21.04 12.30 -5.64
C LEU A 405 21.34 13.78 -5.94
N GLY A 406 20.46 14.70 -5.53
CA GLY A 406 20.62 16.14 -5.71
C GLY A 406 20.25 16.63 -7.11
N ILE A 407 19.40 15.89 -7.83
CA ILE A 407 18.89 16.26 -9.16
C ILE A 407 17.38 16.36 -9.11
N ASP A 408 16.87 17.57 -9.26
CA ASP A 408 15.46 17.79 -9.56
C ASP A 408 15.30 17.76 -11.08
N ILE A 409 14.98 16.59 -11.63
CA ILE A 409 14.91 16.38 -13.08
C ILE A 409 13.82 17.24 -13.73
N GLU A 410 12.71 17.49 -13.04
CA GLU A 410 11.62 18.32 -13.52
C GLU A 410 12.07 19.79 -13.60
N ALA A 411 12.77 20.27 -12.57
CA ALA A 411 13.30 21.63 -12.56
C ALA A 411 14.42 21.83 -13.59
N VAL A 412 15.30 20.84 -13.77
CA VAL A 412 16.42 20.89 -14.73
C VAL A 412 15.92 20.87 -16.18
N THR A 413 14.86 20.12 -16.46
CA THR A 413 14.34 19.97 -17.83
C THR A 413 13.29 21.01 -18.21
N HIS A 414 12.72 21.74 -17.24
CA HIS A 414 11.52 22.54 -17.45
C HIS A 414 10.42 21.75 -18.18
N ALA A 415 10.32 20.46 -17.87
CA ALA A 415 9.52 19.52 -18.64
C ALA A 415 8.02 19.83 -18.57
N TYR A 416 7.32 19.38 -19.61
CA TYR A 416 5.89 19.14 -19.53
C TYR A 416 5.54 18.16 -18.40
N PRO A 417 4.25 18.09 -18.00
CA PRO A 417 3.80 17.05 -17.07
C PRO A 417 4.34 15.66 -17.48
N PRO A 418 4.92 14.89 -16.55
CA PRO A 418 5.49 13.59 -16.86
C PRO A 418 4.49 12.62 -17.48
N VAL A 419 4.97 11.77 -18.39
CA VAL A 419 4.22 10.69 -19.01
C VAL A 419 4.48 9.41 -18.23
N ASP A 420 3.47 8.91 -17.53
CA ASP A 420 3.54 7.64 -16.83
C ASP A 420 2.91 6.54 -17.69
N THR A 421 3.74 5.59 -18.11
CA THR A 421 3.33 4.46 -18.97
C THR A 421 2.28 3.57 -18.32
N LYS A 422 2.26 3.47 -16.99
CA LYS A 422 1.22 2.74 -16.24
C LYS A 422 -0.13 3.44 -16.36
N ASP A 423 -0.14 4.76 -16.34
CA ASP A 423 -1.35 5.57 -16.43
C ASP A 423 -1.93 5.58 -17.85
N ILE A 424 -1.09 5.79 -18.88
CA ILE A 424 -1.56 5.75 -20.27
C ILE A 424 -1.99 4.34 -20.69
N HIS A 425 -1.37 3.28 -20.15
CA HIS A 425 -1.81 1.89 -20.37
C HIS A 425 -3.21 1.63 -19.79
N GLN A 426 -3.48 2.14 -18.58
CA GLN A 426 -4.80 2.07 -17.97
C GLN A 426 -5.86 2.81 -18.79
N SER A 427 -5.50 3.95 -19.39
CA SER A 427 -6.39 4.69 -20.30
C SER A 427 -6.70 3.86 -21.55
N TRP A 428 -5.68 3.38 -22.25
CA TRP A 428 -5.81 2.58 -23.46
C TRP A 428 -6.67 1.31 -23.25
N THR A 429 -6.41 0.57 -22.18
CA THR A 429 -7.15 -0.67 -21.85
C THR A 429 -8.49 -0.43 -21.13
N ASN A 430 -8.84 0.83 -20.84
CA ASN A 430 -9.99 1.21 -20.01
C ASN A 430 -10.04 0.45 -18.66
N SER A 431 -8.87 0.17 -18.08
CA SER A 431 -8.69 -0.58 -16.84
C SER A 431 -8.39 0.36 -15.67
N ASN A 432 -8.90 0.04 -14.48
CA ASN A 432 -8.52 0.72 -13.24
C ASN A 432 -7.34 0.05 -12.51
N ASN A 433 -6.89 -1.11 -13.00
CA ASN A 433 -5.78 -1.86 -12.41
C ASN A 433 -4.51 -1.56 -13.20
N GLY A 434 -3.49 -1.03 -12.50
CA GLY A 434 -2.18 -0.81 -13.12
C GLY A 434 -1.47 -2.14 -13.30
N ARG A 435 -0.79 -2.30 -14.43
CA ARG A 435 0.03 -3.47 -14.74
C ARG A 435 1.51 -3.10 -14.64
N GLY A 436 2.34 -4.08 -14.31
CA GLY A 436 3.80 -3.91 -14.36
C GLY A 436 4.30 -3.90 -15.81
N LEU A 437 5.49 -3.33 -16.01
CA LEU A 437 6.10 -3.13 -17.33
C LEU A 437 6.12 -4.41 -18.19
N GLY A 438 6.55 -5.55 -17.63
CA GLY A 438 6.60 -6.81 -18.37
C GLY A 438 5.24 -7.27 -18.91
N SER A 439 4.15 -7.04 -18.16
CA SER A 439 2.80 -7.36 -18.61
C SER A 439 2.32 -6.41 -19.72
N VAL A 440 2.68 -5.13 -19.63
CA VAL A 440 2.36 -4.12 -20.65
C VAL A 440 3.06 -4.48 -21.97
N LEU A 441 4.34 -4.83 -21.91
CA LEU A 441 5.12 -5.24 -23.09
C LEU A 441 4.55 -6.49 -23.75
N LEU A 442 4.18 -7.49 -22.95
CA LEU A 442 3.56 -8.73 -23.45
C LEU A 442 2.24 -8.45 -24.19
N GLU A 443 1.40 -7.58 -23.66
CA GLU A 443 0.12 -7.18 -24.28
C GLU A 443 0.30 -6.41 -25.59
N LEU A 444 1.38 -5.63 -25.71
CA LEU A 444 1.78 -4.96 -26.95
C LEU A 444 2.52 -5.90 -27.93
N GLY A 445 2.74 -7.17 -27.58
CA GLY A 445 3.54 -8.09 -28.40
C GLY A 445 5.03 -7.73 -28.49
N ILE A 446 5.55 -6.89 -27.58
CA ILE A 446 6.95 -6.46 -27.57
C ILE A 446 7.78 -7.47 -26.77
N ALA A 447 8.67 -8.19 -27.46
CA ALA A 447 9.60 -9.10 -26.82
C ALA A 447 10.60 -8.33 -25.93
N SER A 448 10.68 -8.72 -24.66
CA SER A 448 11.59 -8.12 -23.68
C SER A 448 12.51 -9.15 -23.02
N GLN A 449 13.70 -8.70 -22.66
CA GLN A 449 14.72 -9.53 -22.01
C GLN A 449 15.48 -8.71 -20.97
N ASN A 450 15.97 -9.38 -19.92
CA ASN A 450 16.81 -8.78 -18.89
C ASN A 450 16.16 -7.55 -18.23
N LEU A 451 14.85 -7.62 -17.93
CA LEU A 451 14.17 -6.68 -17.03
C LEU A 451 14.82 -6.70 -15.64
N HIS A 452 14.62 -5.62 -14.87
CA HIS A 452 15.37 -5.32 -13.63
C HIS A 452 16.84 -4.98 -13.90
N ASN A 453 17.06 -4.34 -15.03
CA ASN A 453 18.27 -3.61 -15.38
C ASN A 453 17.78 -2.23 -15.80
N ALA A 454 18.08 -1.21 -14.99
CA ALA A 454 17.47 0.10 -15.15
C ALA A 454 17.60 0.65 -16.59
N GLY A 455 18.73 0.41 -17.27
CA GLY A 455 18.92 0.81 -18.67
C GLY A 455 18.00 0.09 -19.66
N ASN A 456 17.76 -1.20 -19.47
CA ASN A 456 16.80 -1.96 -20.28
C ASN A 456 15.36 -1.56 -19.95
N ASP A 457 15.05 -1.40 -18.67
CA ASP A 457 13.70 -1.04 -18.21
C ASP A 457 13.31 0.35 -18.73
N ALA A 458 14.23 1.33 -18.74
CA ALA A 458 14.02 2.62 -19.37
C ALA A 458 13.77 2.50 -20.89
N TYR A 459 14.55 1.68 -21.61
CA TYR A 459 14.34 1.45 -23.04
C TYR A 459 12.96 0.84 -23.31
N TYR A 460 12.63 -0.25 -22.63
CA TYR A 460 11.36 -0.95 -22.84
C TYR A 460 10.16 -0.11 -22.39
N THR A 461 10.30 0.70 -21.34
CA THR A 461 9.29 1.69 -20.94
C THR A 461 9.02 2.68 -22.06
N LEU A 462 10.07 3.20 -22.72
CA LEU A 462 9.88 4.12 -23.85
C LEU A 462 9.27 3.42 -25.07
N CYS A 463 9.66 2.18 -25.37
CA CYS A 463 9.00 1.36 -26.39
C CYS A 463 7.51 1.13 -26.08
N ALA A 464 7.18 0.84 -24.82
CA ALA A 464 5.80 0.66 -24.37
C ALA A 464 5.00 1.96 -24.52
N MET A 465 5.57 3.11 -24.15
CA MET A 465 4.94 4.42 -24.34
C MET A 465 4.56 4.65 -25.82
N ILE A 466 5.49 4.41 -26.74
CA ILE A 466 5.26 4.54 -28.19
C ILE A 466 4.18 3.56 -28.66
N GLY A 467 4.28 2.30 -28.25
CA GLY A 467 3.31 1.26 -28.62
C GLY A 467 1.89 1.59 -28.16
N ILE A 468 1.73 2.00 -26.90
CA ILE A 468 0.43 2.41 -26.33
C ILE A 468 -0.13 3.61 -27.09
N ALA A 469 0.69 4.60 -27.42
CA ALA A 469 0.23 5.78 -28.15
C ALA A 469 -0.32 5.41 -29.53
N ILE A 470 0.39 4.55 -30.28
CA ILE A 470 0.00 4.10 -31.63
C ILE A 470 -1.24 3.18 -31.59
N GLU A 471 -1.28 2.19 -30.70
CA GLU A 471 -2.45 1.30 -30.61
C GLU A 471 -3.68 2.02 -30.05
N GLY A 472 -3.45 3.04 -29.22
CA GLY A 472 -4.48 3.95 -28.73
C GLY A 472 -5.19 4.70 -29.85
N THR A 473 -4.47 5.21 -30.87
CA THR A 473 -5.10 5.95 -31.98
C THR A 473 -5.97 5.03 -32.84
N LYS A 474 -5.49 3.82 -33.18
CA LYS A 474 -6.26 2.84 -33.95
C LYS A 474 -7.56 2.46 -33.25
N SER A 475 -7.50 2.24 -31.93
CA SER A 475 -8.66 1.89 -31.12
C SER A 475 -9.73 3.01 -31.07
N GLU A 476 -9.32 4.27 -31.23
CA GLU A 476 -10.23 5.42 -31.28
C GLU A 476 -10.87 5.59 -32.67
N GLU A 477 -10.10 5.38 -33.74
CA GLU A 477 -10.59 5.38 -35.12
C GLU A 477 -11.69 4.32 -35.33
N GLU A 478 -11.43 3.08 -34.89
CA GLU A 478 -12.40 1.97 -34.97
C GLU A 478 -13.71 2.26 -34.24
N LYS A 479 -13.64 2.88 -33.05
CA LYS A 479 -14.84 3.30 -32.28
C LYS A 479 -15.58 4.44 -32.97
N SER A 480 -14.86 5.35 -33.63
CA SER A 480 -15.47 6.47 -34.34
C SER A 480 -16.21 6.03 -35.60
N ASP A 481 -15.70 5.01 -36.29
CA ASP A 481 -16.34 4.45 -37.48
C ASP A 481 -17.55 3.58 -37.13
N MET A 482 -17.50 2.81 -36.04
CA MET A 482 -18.69 2.10 -35.55
C MET A 482 -19.86 3.04 -35.18
N ASN A 483 -19.57 4.19 -34.57
CA ASN A 483 -20.60 5.17 -34.17
C ASN A 483 -21.18 5.98 -35.34
N LYS A 484 -20.60 5.90 -36.55
CA LYS A 484 -21.15 6.55 -37.77
C LYS A 484 -22.03 5.61 -38.59
N VAL A 485 -22.07 4.32 -38.25
CA VAL A 485 -22.84 3.29 -38.94
C VAL A 485 -24.18 3.00 -38.25
N GLU A 486 -24.40 3.54 -37.04
CA GLU A 486 -25.72 3.67 -36.39
C GLU A 486 -26.37 5.02 -36.70
#